data_AF-A0A6P1BX23-F1
#
_entry.id   AF-A0A6P1BX23-F1
#
_cell.length_a   1.000
_cell.length_b   1.000
_cell.length_c   1.000
_cell.angle_alpha   90.00
_cell.angle_beta   90.00
_cell.angle_gamma   90.00
#
_symmetry.space_group_name_H-M   'P 1'
#
loop_
_entity.id
_entity.type
_entity.pdbx_description
1 polymer ?
#
loop_
_entity_poly.entity_id
_entity_poly.type
_entity_poly.pdbx_seq_one_letter_code
_entity_poly.pdbx_strand_id
1 'polypeptide(L)'
;FLSLFGARSTFQETLLRVSDAGLFERPIVITNEAYRFMVLEQLAEIGREADVLREPMRRDSGPAIAAGAAFAQSRDSEAIVLALAA
;
A
#
# COMPACT_ATOMS: atom_id res chain seq x y z
N PHE A 1 6.54 8.86 -3.55
CA PHE A 1 6.10 9.28 -4.91
C PHE A 1 7.20 9.88 -5.78
N LEU A 2 8.34 10.29 -5.22
CA LEU A 2 9.44 10.80 -6.05
C LEU A 2 10.23 9.66 -6.71
N SER A 3 10.71 9.92 -7.92
CA SER A 3 11.61 9.03 -8.64
C SER A 3 13.06 9.34 -8.27
N LEU A 4 13.57 8.70 -7.21
CA LEU A 4 14.87 9.03 -6.64
C LEU A 4 16.05 8.33 -7.32
N PHE A 5 15.86 7.10 -7.79
CA PHE A 5 16.95 6.24 -8.27
C PHE A 5 16.73 5.72 -9.71
N GLY A 6 15.67 6.15 -10.38
CA GLY A 6 15.32 5.62 -11.69
C GLY A 6 14.14 6.34 -12.32
N ALA A 7 13.33 5.61 -13.09
CA ALA A 7 12.16 6.13 -13.78
C ALA A 7 10.84 6.00 -12.97
N ARG A 8 10.84 5.18 -11.91
CA ARG A 8 9.67 4.92 -11.06
C ARG A 8 9.86 5.49 -9.68
N SER A 9 8.73 5.84 -9.06
CA SER A 9 8.75 6.32 -7.69
C SER A 9 9.12 5.25 -6.68
N THR A 10 9.57 5.65 -5.49
CA THR A 10 9.79 4.73 -4.35
C THR A 10 8.54 3.90 -4.01
N PHE A 11 7.36 4.49 -4.20
CA PHE A 11 6.08 3.84 -3.99
C PHE A 11 5.84 2.74 -5.03
N GLN A 12 6.05 3.06 -6.31
CA GLN A 12 5.92 2.10 -7.41
C GLN A 12 6.94 0.96 -7.28
N GLU A 13 8.21 1.26 -6.99
CA GLU A 13 9.25 0.26 -6.78
C GLU A 13 8.93 -0.66 -5.58
N THR A 14 8.31 -0.13 -4.53
CA THR A 14 7.87 -0.93 -3.38
C THR A 14 6.76 -1.89 -3.74
N LEU A 15 5.75 -1.44 -4.50
CA LEU A 15 4.68 -2.31 -4.98
C LEU A 15 5.18 -3.40 -5.95
N LEU A 16 6.12 -3.06 -6.83
CA LEU A 16 6.67 -4.02 -7.78
C LEU A 16 7.49 -5.12 -7.10
N ARG A 17 8.18 -4.83 -5.99
CA ARG A 17 8.88 -5.85 -5.18
C ARG A 17 7.95 -6.92 -4.60
N VAL A 18 6.68 -6.61 -4.38
CA VAL A 18 5.68 -7.54 -3.80
C VAL A 18 4.60 -7.90 -4.81
N SER A 19 4.93 -7.86 -6.11
CA SER A 19 3.94 -8.05 -7.19
C SER A 19 3.74 -9.50 -7.64
N ASP A 20 4.47 -10.46 -7.06
CA ASP A 20 4.28 -11.88 -7.32
C ASP A 20 2.97 -12.38 -6.68
N ALA A 21 1.97 -12.62 -7.51
CA ALA A 21 0.65 -13.07 -7.09
C ALA A 21 0.62 -14.50 -6.51
N GLY A 22 1.69 -15.29 -6.69
CA GLY A 22 1.85 -16.59 -6.03
C GLY A 22 2.34 -16.49 -4.58
N LEU A 23 2.89 -15.34 -4.20
CA LEU A 23 3.44 -15.07 -2.86
C LEU A 23 2.63 -14.05 -2.07
N PHE A 24 2.02 -13.08 -2.75
CA PHE A 24 1.31 -11.97 -2.13
C PHE A 24 -0.08 -11.80 -2.70
N GLU A 25 -1.04 -11.54 -1.82
CA GLU A 25 -2.36 -11.07 -2.22
C GLU A 25 -2.35 -9.60 -2.68
N ARG A 26 -3.50 -9.12 -3.15
CA ARG A 26 -3.70 -7.71 -3.50
C ARG A 26 -3.24 -6.81 -2.33
N PRO A 27 -2.31 -5.87 -2.56
CA PRO A 27 -1.74 -5.06 -1.48
C PRO A 27 -2.78 -4.14 -0.84
N ILE A 28 -2.58 -3.87 0.45
CA ILE A 28 -3.32 -2.85 1.21
C ILE A 28 -2.43 -1.61 1.30
N VAL A 29 -2.88 -0.50 0.72
CA VAL A 29 -2.18 0.79 0.79
C VAL A 29 -2.89 1.67 1.79
N ILE A 30 -2.18 2.09 2.82
CA ILE A 30 -2.70 3.01 3.83
C ILE A 30 -2.07 4.37 3.58
N THR A 31 -2.90 5.39 3.42
CA THR A 31 -2.43 6.73 3.10
C THR A 31 -3.35 7.79 3.69
N ASN A 32 -2.83 9.00 3.86
CA ASN A 32 -3.67 10.13 4.26
C ASN A 32 -4.71 10.44 3.17
N GLU A 33 -5.93 10.83 3.56
CA GLU A 33 -7.02 11.21 2.65
C GLU A 33 -6.57 12.18 1.53
N ALA A 34 -5.64 13.10 1.83
CA ALA A 34 -5.11 14.06 0.86
C ALA A 34 -4.33 13.42 -0.30
N TYR A 35 -3.73 12.24 -0.10
CA TYR A 35 -2.91 11.56 -1.11
C TYR A 35 -3.65 10.46 -1.88
N ARG A 36 -4.94 10.24 -1.60
CA ARG A 36 -5.71 9.14 -2.22
C ARG A 36 -5.65 9.14 -3.75
N PHE A 37 -5.73 10.31 -4.39
CA PHE A 37 -5.69 10.42 -5.84
C PHE A 37 -4.31 10.13 -6.41
N MET A 38 -3.27 10.61 -5.74
CA MET A 38 -1.88 10.36 -6.14
C MET A 38 -1.52 8.88 -6.03
N VAL A 39 -2.04 8.18 -5.00
CA VAL A 39 -1.90 6.72 -4.90
C VAL A 39 -2.56 6.02 -6.08
N LEU A 40 -3.81 6.38 -6.42
CA LEU A 40 -4.54 5.78 -7.53
C LEU A 40 -3.86 6.03 -8.89
N GLU A 41 -3.37 7.25 -9.11
CA GLU A 41 -2.61 7.60 -10.31
C GLU A 41 -1.32 6.77 -10.42
N GLN A 42 -0.54 6.68 -9.34
CA GLN A 42 0.70 5.92 -9.32
C GLN A 42 0.49 4.42 -9.52
N LEU A 43 -0.62 3.86 -9.03
CA LEU A 43 -1.05 2.48 -9.27
C LEU A 43 -1.42 2.26 -10.74
N ALA A 44 -2.19 3.18 -11.32
CA ALA A 44 -2.60 3.11 -12.72
C ALA A 44 -1.40 3.17 -13.68
N GLU A 45 -0.41 4.03 -13.40
CA GLU A 45 0.83 4.16 -14.18
C GLU A 45 1.61 2.83 -14.31
N ILE A 46 1.53 1.95 -13.31
CA ILE A 46 2.20 0.64 -13.31
C ILE A 46 1.24 -0.53 -13.54
N GLY A 47 -0.03 -0.26 -13.86
CA GLY A 47 -1.05 -1.28 -14.10
C GLY A 47 -1.23 -2.23 -12.90
N ARG A 48 -1.29 -1.67 -11.68
CA ARG A 48 -1.52 -2.42 -10.43
C ARG A 48 -2.78 -1.94 -9.73
N GLU A 49 -3.32 -2.78 -8.88
CA GLU A 49 -4.46 -2.48 -8.03
C GLU A 49 -4.10 -2.69 -6.56
N ALA A 50 -4.73 -1.93 -5.67
CA ALA A 50 -4.59 -2.05 -4.24
C ALA A 50 -5.90 -1.65 -3.56
N ASP A 51 -6.12 -2.17 -2.35
CA ASP A 51 -7.16 -1.65 -1.48
C ASP A 51 -6.61 -0.45 -0.72
N VAL A 52 -7.19 0.72 -0.96
CA VAL A 52 -6.68 1.99 -0.43
C VAL A 52 -7.47 2.40 0.81
N LEU A 53 -6.86 2.23 1.97
CA LEU A 53 -7.37 2.68 3.26
C LEU A 53 -6.95 4.13 3.51
N ARG A 54 -7.93 4.98 3.80
CA ARG A 54 -7.72 6.42 3.94
C ARG A 54 -7.68 6.79 5.41
N GLU A 55 -6.53 7.29 5.84
CA GLU A 55 -6.36 7.84 7.18
C GLU A 55 -6.91 9.27 7.23
N PRO A 56 -7.86 9.55 8.15
CA PRO A 56 -8.45 10.89 8.27
C PRO A 56 -7.45 11.91 8.83
N MET A 57 -6.42 11.45 9.53
CA MET A 57 -5.36 12.28 10.09
C MET A 57 -4.10 11.43 10.29
N ARG A 58 -2.92 12.06 10.24
CA ARG A 58 -1.65 11.39 10.44
C ARG A 58 -1.46 11.05 11.93
N ARG A 59 -1.21 9.77 12.26
CA ARG A 59 -1.02 9.27 13.63
C ARG A 59 0.18 8.32 13.78
N ASP A 60 1.21 8.53 12.97
CA ASP A 60 2.37 7.64 12.83
C ASP A 60 2.01 6.21 12.38
N SER A 61 2.99 5.30 12.37
CA SER A 61 2.88 3.99 11.70
C SER A 61 2.08 2.94 12.47
N GLY A 62 2.05 2.99 13.80
CA GLY A 62 1.36 1.98 14.62
C GLY A 62 -0.13 1.86 14.29
N PRO A 63 -0.91 2.96 14.34
CA PRO A 63 -2.33 2.96 13.97
C PRO A 63 -2.57 2.56 12.51
N ALA A 64 -1.70 2.97 11.58
CA ALA A 64 -1.78 2.55 10.19
C ALA A 64 -1.64 1.02 10.08
N ILE A 65 -0.58 0.44 10.65
CA ILE A 65 -0.35 -1.00 10.63
C ILE A 65 -1.53 -1.75 11.27
N ALA A 66 -2.06 -1.27 12.40
CA ALA A 66 -3.22 -1.88 13.05
C ALA A 66 -4.47 -1.86 12.16
N ALA A 67 -4.75 -0.74 11.48
CA ALA A 67 -5.89 -0.65 10.55
C ALA A 67 -5.72 -1.57 9.33
N GLY A 68 -4.51 -1.65 8.77
CA GLY A 68 -4.17 -2.56 7.68
C GLY A 68 -4.32 -4.03 8.07
N ALA A 69 -3.83 -4.40 9.26
CA ALA A 69 -3.95 -5.75 9.78
C ALA A 69 -5.41 -6.13 10.07
N ALA A 70 -6.20 -5.22 10.64
CA ALA A 70 -7.63 -5.45 10.85
C ALA A 70 -8.38 -5.64 9.52
N PHE A 71 -8.00 -4.89 8.47
CA PHE A 71 -8.57 -5.10 7.13
C PHE A 71 -8.13 -6.42 6.51
N ALA A 72 -6.85 -6.79 6.64
CA ALA A 72 -6.33 -8.08 6.18
C ALA A 72 -7.07 -9.25 6.86
N GLN A 73 -7.30 -9.14 8.17
CA GLN A 73 -8.07 -10.14 8.94
C GLN A 73 -9.50 -10.32 8.42
N SER A 74 -10.11 -9.28 7.83
CA SER A 74 -11.43 -9.39 7.22
C SER A 74 -11.44 -10.19 5.90
N ARG A 75 -10.27 -10.35 5.26
CA ARG A 75 -10.10 -11.20 4.07
C ARG A 75 -9.77 -12.64 4.44
N ASP A 76 -8.88 -12.81 5.41
CA ASP A 76 -8.47 -14.10 5.95
C ASP A 76 -8.16 -13.94 7.45
N SER A 77 -8.83 -14.72 8.29
CA SER A 77 -8.67 -14.66 9.75
C SER A 77 -7.25 -14.98 10.22
N GLU A 78 -6.50 -15.75 9.44
CA GLU A 78 -5.13 -16.18 9.74
C GLU A 78 -4.07 -15.43 8.89
N ALA A 79 -4.45 -14.29 8.29
CA ALA A 79 -3.57 -13.51 7.42
C ALA A 79 -2.24 -13.13 8.09
N ILE A 80 -1.13 -13.41 7.39
CA ILE A 80 0.20 -12.92 7.77
C ILE A 80 0.48 -11.61 7.02
N VAL A 81 0.76 -10.54 7.77
CA VAL A 81 0.93 -9.19 7.21
C VAL A 81 2.41 -8.79 7.14
N LEU A 82 2.89 -8.46 5.95
CA LEU A 82 4.17 -7.79 5.72
C LEU A 82 3.96 -6.27 5.63
N ALA A 83 4.50 -5.52 6.59
CA ALA A 83 4.45 -4.06 6.59
C ALA A 83 5.70 -3.44 5.93
N LEU A 84 5.51 -2.54 4.97
CA LEU A 84 6.59 -1.87 4.23
C LEU A 84 6.34 -0.35 4.19
N ALA A 85 7.41 0.43 4.30
CA ALA A 85 7.37 1.87 3.99
C ALA A 85 7.59 2.10 2.48
N ALA A 86 7.01 3.16 1.93
CA ALA A 86 6.94 3.44 0.49
C ALA A 86 7.14 4.94 0.17
#